data_AF-A0A6E8V4Z8-F1
#
_entry.id   AF-A0A6E8V4Z8-F1
#
_cell.length_a   1.000
_cell.length_b   1.000
_cell.length_c   1.000
_cell.angle_alpha   90.00
_cell.angle_beta   90.00
_cell.angle_gamma   90.00
#
_symmetry.space_group_name_H-M   'P 1'
#
loop_
_entity.id
_entity.type
_entity.pdbx_description
1 polymer ?
#
loop_
_entity_poly.entity_id
_entity_poly.type
_entity_poly.pdbx_seq_one_letter_code
_entity_poly.pdbx_strand_id
1 'polypeptide(L)'
;MSDTISCTPETATFEAPQLQFNEDGWGPCELPDAFKDIPYQPFSKSDRLGKISDWTGTAQTDKKFSNKYASQFGGGSQYAYFHEEDETTFHLVDSARIQKPPHQRGRFRGNMRNNRSGRGRGARGGVQVGGMTTLSKSANKMRDQRRGTTRKWGMRGPPPKIRDASVTVRPDWVTIEEMDFPRLAKLSLPSVKEGEDIMTCGTLEYYDKTYDRVNVKNERPLQSVDRIFHTVTTTDDPIIRQLSKTHGNVYATDAILATIMCCTRSNYSWDIVIDKIGGKLFMDKRDNTEFDLLTVNETASEPPQEDGNSLNSPRNLAIEATFINHNFSQQVLKSGEKEPKYKFQQPNPFIGDDEDGEVASVAYRYRKWDLNNGITLVARCEHDAVLKMPQGDTQFLTIKALNEWDSKIANAVEWRQKLDTQRGAILANELRNNSCKLAKWTVQALLAGSDQLKFGYVSRAHVRDSSKHVILGTQQFKPQEFANQINLSMDNAWGILRCIIDICMKQKDGKYLIMKDPNKPMVRLYDIPDNTFDSDGEGEEGDDGEAFQPMYGYSAAASTSANVTAAQSNTSATVPDQSEKASA
;
A
#
# COMPACT_ATOMS: atom_id res chain seq x y z
N MET A 1 86.40 -18.71 55.34
CA MET A 1 86.46 -17.59 54.39
C MET A 1 85.15 -16.84 54.55
N SER A 2 85.26 -15.62 55.07
CA SER A 2 84.17 -14.73 55.44
C SER A 2 83.97 -13.75 54.28
N ASP A 3 82.91 -13.95 53.50
CA ASP A 3 82.58 -13.05 52.40
C ASP A 3 81.79 -11.86 52.95
N THR A 4 82.48 -10.72 52.99
CA THR A 4 81.96 -9.39 53.26
C THR A 4 80.89 -9.02 52.23
N ILE A 5 79.69 -8.73 52.73
CA ILE A 5 78.55 -8.18 51.97
C ILE A 5 78.94 -6.78 51.48
N SER A 6 79.01 -6.59 50.15
CA SER A 6 79.11 -5.26 49.54
C SER A 6 77.72 -4.63 49.44
N CYS A 7 77.40 -3.66 50.30
CA CYS A 7 76.22 -2.81 50.14
C CYS A 7 76.45 -1.81 49.00
N THR A 8 75.86 -2.06 47.82
CA THR A 8 75.58 -1.01 46.84
C THR A 8 74.30 -0.27 47.24
N PRO A 9 74.28 1.07 47.28
CA PRO A 9 73.09 1.81 47.67
C PRO A 9 72.03 1.72 46.55
N GLU A 10 70.98 0.92 46.77
CA GLU A 10 69.76 1.00 45.96
C GLU A 10 69.09 2.35 46.25
N THR A 11 69.25 3.30 45.34
CA THR A 11 68.44 4.52 45.35
C THR A 11 67.03 4.16 44.90
N ALA A 12 66.05 4.31 45.79
CA ALA A 12 64.65 4.14 45.44
C ALA A 12 64.27 5.10 44.29
N THR A 13 63.86 4.53 43.16
CA THR A 13 63.39 5.28 42.00
C THR A 13 61.94 5.69 42.21
N PHE A 14 61.68 7.00 42.19
CA PHE A 14 60.32 7.55 42.14
C PHE A 14 60.11 8.22 40.78
N GLU A 15 59.32 7.59 39.94
CA GLU A 15 58.85 8.19 38.70
C GLU A 15 57.63 9.07 39.01
N ALA A 16 57.68 10.33 38.57
CA ALA A 16 56.58 11.26 38.79
C ALA A 16 55.32 10.74 38.07
N PRO A 17 54.16 10.62 38.75
CA PRO A 17 52.94 10.19 38.11
C PRO A 17 52.50 11.23 37.07
N GLN A 18 52.09 10.75 35.89
CA GLN A 18 51.51 11.62 34.88
C GLN A 18 50.12 12.06 35.34
N LEU A 19 49.91 13.38 35.43
CA LEU A 19 48.64 13.99 35.79
C LEU A 19 48.08 14.73 34.58
N GLN A 20 46.78 14.62 34.37
CA GLN A 20 46.07 15.36 33.34
C GLN A 20 46.05 16.86 33.69
N PHE A 21 46.29 17.72 32.70
CA PHE A 21 46.21 19.17 32.85
C PHE A 21 44.94 19.69 32.18
N ASN A 22 44.08 20.34 32.96
CA ASN A 22 42.84 20.95 32.48
C ASN A 22 42.91 22.47 32.71
N GLU A 23 42.94 23.25 31.63
CA GLU A 23 43.06 24.71 31.68
C GLU A 23 41.74 25.39 32.12
N ASP A 24 40.60 24.80 31.73
CA ASP A 24 39.27 25.39 31.89
C ASP A 24 38.51 24.89 33.14
N GLY A 25 39.11 24.02 33.95
CA GLY A 25 38.45 23.52 35.17
C GLY A 25 39.24 22.49 35.97
N TRP A 26 38.59 21.94 37.01
CA TRP A 26 39.18 20.97 37.94
C TRP A 26 38.74 19.52 37.69
N GLY A 27 38.07 19.25 36.56
CA GLY A 27 37.54 17.93 36.20
C GLY A 27 38.41 17.15 35.22
N PRO A 28 38.06 15.89 34.90
CA PRO A 28 38.74 15.13 33.85
C PRO A 28 38.60 15.84 32.50
N CYS A 29 39.72 16.03 31.80
CA CYS A 29 39.74 16.65 30.47
C CYS A 29 39.76 15.62 29.34
N GLU A 30 40.14 14.37 29.63
CA GLU A 30 40.27 13.30 28.64
C GLU A 30 39.67 12.00 29.16
N LEU A 31 39.11 11.20 28.23
CA LEU A 31 38.69 9.83 28.53
C LEU A 31 39.93 8.98 28.83
N PRO A 32 39.88 8.08 29.83
CA PRO A 32 40.99 7.17 30.09
C PRO A 32 41.33 6.33 28.85
N ASP A 33 42.61 6.23 28.51
CA ASP A 33 43.10 5.48 27.33
C ASP A 33 42.59 4.03 27.31
N ALA A 34 42.39 3.42 28.49
CA ALA A 34 41.90 2.05 28.63
C ALA A 34 40.50 1.81 28.03
N PHE A 35 39.68 2.85 27.85
CA PHE A 35 38.30 2.72 27.35
C PHE A 35 38.02 3.56 26.11
N LYS A 36 39.01 4.28 25.58
CA LYS A 36 38.84 5.20 24.45
C LYS A 36 38.42 4.47 23.16
N ASP A 37 39.02 3.30 22.92
CA ASP A 37 38.82 2.52 21.68
C ASP A 37 37.82 1.37 21.84
N ILE A 38 37.08 1.33 22.95
CA ILE A 38 36.19 0.22 23.32
C ILE A 38 34.79 0.78 23.62
N PRO A 39 33.72 0.30 22.95
CA PRO A 39 32.35 0.69 23.28
C PRO A 39 32.04 0.48 24.77
N TYR A 40 31.67 1.54 25.49
CA TYR A 40 31.47 1.44 26.93
C TYR A 40 30.15 0.71 27.25
N GLN A 41 30.25 -0.40 27.97
CA GLN A 41 29.08 -1.07 28.56
C GLN A 41 29.33 -1.38 30.05
N PRO A 42 28.48 -0.89 30.97
CA PRO A 42 28.59 -1.22 32.38
C PRO A 42 28.33 -2.71 32.62
N PHE A 43 29.07 -3.30 33.56
CA PHE A 43 28.89 -4.69 33.98
C PHE A 43 29.26 -4.87 35.44
N SER A 44 28.77 -5.96 36.06
CA SER A 44 29.19 -6.37 37.40
C SER A 44 29.97 -7.67 37.34
N LYS A 45 31.17 -7.70 37.94
CA LYS A 45 31.98 -8.93 38.07
C LYS A 45 31.35 -9.98 39.00
N SER A 46 30.36 -9.58 39.81
CA SER A 46 29.63 -10.49 40.70
C SER A 46 28.44 -11.18 40.04
N ASP A 47 28.12 -10.84 38.80
CA ASP A 47 26.98 -11.43 38.10
C ASP A 47 27.23 -12.91 37.82
N ARG A 48 26.16 -13.70 37.95
CA ARG A 48 26.23 -15.13 37.75
C ARG A 48 26.45 -15.43 36.27
N LEU A 49 27.46 -16.24 35.96
CA LEU A 49 27.77 -16.71 34.60
C LEU A 49 27.15 -18.09 34.31
N GLY A 50 27.06 -18.45 33.02
CA GLY A 50 26.64 -19.80 32.58
C GLY A 50 25.22 -19.92 32.04
N LYS A 51 24.65 -18.86 31.45
CA LYS A 51 23.37 -18.94 30.72
C LYS A 51 23.57 -19.66 29.39
N ILE A 52 22.73 -20.67 29.11
CA ILE A 52 22.74 -21.40 27.84
C ILE A 52 21.89 -20.64 26.80
N SER A 53 22.41 -20.51 25.58
CA SER A 53 21.62 -20.10 24.41
C SER A 53 21.08 -21.34 23.72
N ASP A 54 19.77 -21.43 23.52
CA ASP A 54 19.09 -22.55 22.88
C ASP A 54 18.12 -22.01 21.83
N TRP A 55 18.43 -22.25 20.56
CA TRP A 55 17.62 -21.83 19.42
C TRP A 55 16.32 -22.66 19.27
N THR A 56 16.24 -23.83 19.90
CA THR A 56 15.02 -24.66 19.89
C THR A 56 14.01 -24.27 20.98
N GLY A 57 14.43 -23.45 21.95
CA GLY A 57 13.60 -22.99 23.07
C GLY A 57 13.22 -24.05 24.11
N THR A 58 13.73 -25.27 24.00
CA THR A 58 13.35 -26.40 24.86
C THR A 58 14.00 -26.36 26.25
N ALA A 59 15.18 -25.77 26.37
CA ALA A 59 15.93 -25.67 27.61
C ALA A 59 15.41 -24.60 28.59
N GLN A 60 14.52 -23.69 28.16
CA GLN A 60 14.03 -22.56 28.96
C GLN A 60 12.60 -22.72 29.52
N THR A 61 12.15 -23.95 29.75
CA THR A 61 10.81 -24.23 30.28
C THR A 61 10.57 -23.70 31.70
N ASP A 62 11.63 -23.56 32.51
CA ASP A 62 11.52 -23.10 33.89
C ASP A 62 12.04 -21.66 34.07
N LYS A 63 11.11 -20.69 34.01
CA LYS A 63 11.36 -19.23 34.09
C LYS A 63 12.17 -18.79 35.32
N LYS A 64 12.29 -19.64 36.35
CA LYS A 64 13.08 -19.39 37.55
C LYS A 64 14.59 -19.33 37.29
N PHE A 65 15.10 -19.93 36.21
CA PHE A 65 16.52 -19.92 35.90
C PHE A 65 16.95 -18.71 35.06
N SER A 66 16.09 -18.20 34.19
CA SER A 66 16.41 -17.02 33.35
C SER A 66 16.66 -15.76 34.19
N ASN A 67 15.88 -15.56 35.26
CA ASN A 67 16.03 -14.41 36.16
C ASN A 67 17.31 -14.44 37.00
N LYS A 68 18.02 -15.57 37.09
CA LYS A 68 19.27 -15.68 37.88
C LYS A 68 20.50 -15.11 37.16
N TYR A 69 20.40 -14.95 35.84
CA TYR A 69 21.48 -14.45 34.97
C TYR A 69 21.19 -13.04 34.45
N ALA A 70 20.10 -12.42 34.92
CA ALA A 70 19.80 -11.03 34.60
C ALA A 70 20.72 -10.14 35.43
N SER A 71 21.50 -9.28 34.76
CA SER A 71 22.31 -8.28 35.44
C SER A 71 21.39 -7.29 36.16
N GLN A 72 21.69 -6.99 37.42
CA GLN A 72 20.95 -6.00 38.20
C GLN A 72 21.44 -4.57 37.94
N PHE A 73 22.62 -4.41 37.34
CA PHE A 73 23.27 -3.13 37.13
C PHE A 73 23.90 -3.07 35.73
N GLY A 74 23.36 -2.21 34.87
CA GLY A 74 23.93 -1.97 33.54
C GLY A 74 23.37 -2.84 32.40
N GLY A 75 22.08 -2.69 32.12
CA GLY A 75 21.48 -3.22 30.89
C GLY A 75 21.92 -2.39 29.67
N GLY A 76 22.92 -2.87 28.92
CA GLY A 76 23.37 -2.28 27.66
C GLY A 76 23.31 -3.28 26.51
N SER A 77 23.13 -2.78 25.29
CA SER A 77 23.09 -3.57 24.06
C SER A 77 24.18 -3.16 23.06
N GLN A 78 25.27 -2.52 23.52
CA GLN A 78 26.34 -2.08 22.62
C GLN A 78 27.10 -3.25 22.00
N TYR A 79 27.17 -4.38 22.71
CA TYR A 79 27.73 -5.65 22.21
C TYR A 79 26.65 -6.66 21.81
N ALA A 80 25.44 -6.20 21.48
CA ALA A 80 24.36 -7.08 21.05
C ALA A 80 24.33 -7.20 19.53
N TYR A 81 24.24 -8.43 19.03
CA TYR A 81 23.90 -8.69 17.64
C TYR A 81 22.38 -8.86 17.53
N PHE A 82 21.76 -8.06 16.66
CA PHE A 82 20.37 -8.22 16.27
C PHE A 82 20.36 -8.85 14.88
N HIS A 83 19.88 -10.08 14.80
CA HIS A 83 19.64 -10.74 13.53
C HIS A 83 18.31 -10.20 12.99
N GLU A 84 18.36 -9.42 11.90
CA GLU A 84 17.20 -8.74 11.32
C GLU A 84 16.41 -9.63 10.35
N GLU A 85 17.01 -10.74 9.89
CA GLU A 85 16.40 -11.68 8.95
C GLU A 85 15.69 -12.82 9.68
N ASP A 86 14.54 -13.24 9.16
CA ASP A 86 13.80 -14.39 9.68
C ASP A 86 14.34 -15.68 9.01
N GLU A 87 15.28 -16.37 9.67
CA GLU A 87 15.89 -17.61 9.15
C GLU A 87 14.86 -18.72 8.87
N THR A 88 13.63 -18.61 9.40
CA THR A 88 12.56 -19.58 9.16
C THR A 88 12.00 -19.54 7.73
N THR A 89 12.30 -18.47 6.98
CA THR A 89 11.90 -18.28 5.59
C THR A 89 12.81 -19.01 4.61
N PHE A 90 14.03 -19.40 5.02
CA PHE A 90 14.96 -20.11 4.16
C PHE A 90 14.68 -21.62 4.18
N HIS A 91 14.45 -22.18 3.00
CA HIS A 91 14.39 -23.62 2.79
C HIS A 91 15.70 -24.12 2.22
N LEU A 92 16.32 -25.11 2.88
CA LEU A 92 17.48 -25.79 2.31
C LEU A 92 17.03 -26.62 1.11
N VAL A 93 17.49 -26.27 -0.09
CA VAL A 93 17.20 -27.01 -1.32
C VAL A 93 18.01 -28.31 -1.31
N ASP A 94 17.35 -29.44 -1.13
CA ASP A 94 17.97 -30.76 -1.26
C ASP A 94 18.21 -31.08 -2.74
N SER A 95 19.47 -31.18 -3.15
CA SER A 95 19.87 -31.64 -4.49
C SER A 95 19.99 -33.17 -4.58
N ALA A 96 19.74 -33.90 -3.49
CA ALA A 96 19.66 -35.34 -3.51
C ALA A 96 18.31 -35.82 -4.06
N ARG A 97 18.36 -36.81 -4.97
CA ARG A 97 17.16 -37.47 -5.51
C ARG A 97 16.29 -38.00 -4.36
N ILE A 98 15.05 -37.52 -4.29
CA ILE A 98 14.00 -37.98 -3.39
C ILE A 98 13.89 -39.52 -3.49
N GLN A 99 14.42 -40.25 -2.50
CA GLN A 99 14.05 -41.65 -2.32
C GLN A 99 12.63 -41.69 -1.79
N LYS A 100 11.72 -42.25 -2.61
CA LYS A 100 10.33 -42.51 -2.20
C LYS A 100 10.34 -43.34 -0.90
N PRO A 101 9.67 -42.90 0.17
CA PRO A 101 9.55 -43.72 1.36
C PRO A 101 8.79 -45.01 1.01
N PRO A 102 9.27 -46.20 1.42
CA PRO A 102 8.54 -47.42 1.20
C PRO A 102 7.22 -47.36 1.97
N HIS A 103 6.11 -47.63 1.27
CA HIS A 103 4.79 -47.80 1.84
C HIS A 103 4.83 -48.72 3.08
N GLN A 104 4.65 -48.17 4.27
CA GLN A 104 4.36 -48.97 5.46
C GLN A 104 2.88 -48.81 5.86
N ARG A 105 2.12 -49.85 5.51
CA ARG A 105 0.80 -50.14 6.06
C ARG A 105 0.91 -50.43 7.56
N GLY A 106 0.20 -49.64 8.37
CA GLY A 106 -0.66 -50.17 9.43
C GLY A 106 -0.10 -50.27 10.85
N ARG A 107 -1.03 -49.95 11.77
CA ARG A 107 -1.06 -50.19 13.24
C ARG A 107 -0.36 -49.14 14.10
N PHE A 108 -1.15 -48.27 14.72
CA PHE A 108 -1.47 -48.39 16.15
C PHE A 108 -2.62 -47.42 16.52
N ARG A 109 -3.80 -47.99 16.80
CA ARG A 109 -4.88 -47.32 17.55
C ARG A 109 -4.59 -47.53 19.03
N GLY A 110 -4.45 -46.45 19.79
CA GLY A 110 -4.40 -46.46 21.25
C GLY A 110 -5.58 -45.67 21.83
N ASN A 111 -6.60 -46.39 22.30
CA ASN A 111 -7.73 -45.88 23.07
C ASN A 111 -7.26 -45.11 24.33
N MET A 112 -7.82 -43.92 24.57
CA MET A 112 -7.98 -43.39 25.93
C MET A 112 -9.34 -42.71 26.08
N ARG A 113 -10.36 -43.56 26.23
CA ARG A 113 -11.73 -43.18 26.59
C ARG A 113 -11.98 -43.68 28.01
N ASN A 114 -11.53 -42.93 29.03
CA ASN A 114 -12.01 -43.13 30.39
C ASN A 114 -11.68 -41.93 31.30
N ASN A 115 -12.62 -41.00 31.45
CA ASN A 115 -12.90 -40.39 32.75
C ASN A 115 -14.28 -39.72 32.74
N ARG A 116 -15.31 -40.53 32.99
CA ARG A 116 -16.66 -40.07 33.31
C ARG A 116 -17.10 -40.77 34.58
N SER A 117 -16.81 -40.16 35.72
CA SER A 117 -17.34 -40.48 37.05
C SER A 117 -17.06 -39.27 37.96
N GLY A 118 -17.98 -38.69 38.72
CA GLY A 118 -19.36 -39.04 38.98
C GLY A 118 -20.12 -37.84 39.57
N ARG A 119 -21.37 -37.69 39.16
CA ARG A 119 -22.40 -36.94 39.89
C ARG A 119 -23.05 -37.90 40.88
N GLY A 120 -23.23 -37.50 42.13
CA GLY A 120 -24.21 -38.16 43.01
C GLY A 120 -24.06 -37.90 44.51
N ARG A 121 -25.16 -37.40 45.09
CA ARG A 121 -25.55 -37.34 46.52
C ARG A 121 -24.90 -36.22 47.35
N GLY A 122 -25.61 -35.31 48.02
CA GLY A 122 -27.02 -35.29 48.46
C GLY A 122 -27.09 -35.38 49.99
N ALA A 123 -27.43 -34.27 50.66
CA ALA A 123 -27.88 -34.27 52.06
C ALA A 123 -28.75 -33.02 52.37
N ARG A 124 -30.05 -33.28 52.62
CA ARG A 124 -31.02 -32.67 53.60
C ARG A 124 -30.90 -31.17 53.94
N GLY A 125 -31.94 -30.32 53.96
CA GLY A 125 -33.40 -30.48 54.05
C GLY A 125 -33.97 -29.69 55.26
N GLY A 126 -34.96 -28.81 55.04
CA GLY A 126 -35.87 -28.20 56.06
C GLY A 126 -35.49 -26.80 56.58
N VAL A 127 -36.06 -25.66 56.15
CA VAL A 127 -37.43 -25.06 56.32
C VAL A 127 -37.65 -24.37 57.69
N GLN A 128 -37.71 -23.02 57.74
CA GLN A 128 -38.87 -22.19 58.17
C GLN A 128 -38.57 -20.68 58.31
N VAL A 129 -39.38 -19.88 57.59
CA VAL A 129 -40.16 -18.69 58.00
C VAL A 129 -39.46 -17.41 58.52
N GLY A 130 -39.68 -16.30 57.79
CA GLY A 130 -40.24 -15.07 58.35
C GLY A 130 -39.36 -13.80 58.37
N GLY A 131 -39.87 -12.72 57.77
CA GLY A 131 -39.58 -11.34 58.22
C GLY A 131 -38.73 -10.47 57.29
N MET A 132 -39.42 -9.66 56.48
CA MET A 132 -38.88 -8.49 55.78
C MET A 132 -39.03 -7.26 56.67
N THR A 133 -37.95 -6.49 56.92
CA THR A 133 -38.00 -5.01 57.07
C THR A 133 -36.61 -4.35 57.28
N THR A 134 -36.43 -3.26 56.53
CA THR A 134 -35.77 -1.97 56.88
C THR A 134 -34.24 -1.83 57.04
N LEU A 135 -33.70 -1.12 56.05
CA LEU A 135 -32.86 0.09 56.11
C LEU A 135 -31.50 0.12 56.83
N SER A 136 -30.55 0.58 56.01
CA SER A 136 -29.49 1.54 56.32
C SER A 136 -28.19 1.01 56.94
N LYS A 137 -27.18 0.86 56.08
CA LYS A 137 -25.90 1.58 56.22
C LYS A 137 -25.04 1.38 54.96
N SER A 138 -25.11 2.37 54.07
CA SER A 138 -23.95 2.81 53.28
C SER A 138 -22.78 3.00 54.23
N ALA A 139 -21.67 2.28 54.02
CA ALA A 139 -20.33 2.71 54.45
C ALA A 139 -19.18 1.74 54.10
N ASN A 140 -19.35 0.63 53.36
CA ASN A 140 -18.22 -0.32 53.19
C ASN A 140 -18.06 -1.03 51.84
N LYS A 141 -18.60 -0.49 50.74
CA LYS A 141 -18.44 -1.07 49.39
C LYS A 141 -17.58 -0.25 48.43
N MET A 142 -16.62 0.53 48.96
CA MET A 142 -15.67 1.31 48.15
C MET A 142 -14.18 1.02 48.45
N ARG A 143 -13.87 -0.18 48.99
CA ARG A 143 -12.47 -0.58 49.26
C ARG A 143 -12.01 -1.86 48.57
N ASP A 144 -12.86 -2.49 47.75
CA ASP A 144 -12.53 -3.79 47.12
C ASP A 144 -12.58 -3.77 45.58
N GLN A 145 -12.41 -2.59 44.97
CA GLN A 145 -12.37 -2.40 43.52
C GLN A 145 -10.99 -1.96 42.99
N ARG A 146 -9.93 -2.19 43.78
CA ARG A 146 -8.52 -1.93 43.40
C ARG A 146 -7.67 -3.21 43.29
N ARG A 147 -8.30 -4.38 43.18
CA ARG A 147 -7.61 -5.68 43.02
C ARG A 147 -8.13 -6.50 41.82
N GLY A 148 -8.57 -5.80 40.77
CA GLY A 148 -9.07 -6.39 39.53
C GLY A 148 -8.30 -5.97 38.28
N THR A 149 -7.09 -5.40 38.43
CA THR A 149 -6.23 -5.02 37.29
C THR A 149 -5.10 -6.04 37.10
N THR A 150 -5.45 -7.32 37.12
CA THR A 150 -4.64 -8.34 36.44
C THR A 150 -4.81 -8.08 34.95
N ARG A 151 -4.08 -7.09 34.43
CA ARG A 151 -3.83 -6.96 32.99
C ARG A 151 -3.41 -8.35 32.54
N LYS A 152 -4.22 -9.01 31.70
CA LYS A 152 -3.84 -10.22 30.99
C LYS A 152 -2.63 -9.87 30.11
N TRP A 153 -1.45 -9.87 30.72
CA TRP A 153 -0.15 -9.59 30.11
C TRP A 153 0.31 -10.86 29.36
N GLY A 154 -0.45 -11.20 28.32
CA GLY A 154 -0.24 -12.41 27.52
C GLY A 154 -0.99 -12.41 26.19
N MET A 155 -1.70 -11.32 25.86
CA MET A 155 -2.23 -11.05 24.52
C MET A 155 -1.56 -9.78 23.99
N ARG A 156 -0.21 -9.74 23.99
CA ARG A 156 0.44 -8.99 22.92
C ARG A 156 0.23 -9.88 21.71
N GLY A 157 -0.65 -9.46 20.79
CA GLY A 157 -0.70 -10.06 19.47
C GLY A 157 0.71 -10.09 18.86
N PRO A 158 0.92 -10.86 17.78
CA PRO A 158 2.15 -10.79 17.02
C PRO A 158 2.57 -9.31 16.84
N PRO A 159 3.87 -8.98 16.93
CA PRO A 159 4.33 -7.67 16.49
C PRO A 159 3.70 -7.40 15.11
N PRO A 160 3.13 -6.20 14.87
CA PRO A 160 2.63 -5.90 13.54
C PRO A 160 3.77 -6.17 12.55
N LYS A 161 3.53 -7.07 11.57
CA LYS A 161 4.50 -7.32 10.50
C LYS A 161 4.92 -5.97 9.93
N ILE A 162 6.23 -5.76 9.80
CA ILE A 162 6.80 -4.58 9.15
C ILE A 162 6.24 -4.58 7.73
N ARG A 163 5.66 -3.46 7.32
CA ARG A 163 5.15 -3.32 5.94
C ARG A 163 6.30 -3.01 5.02
N ASP A 164 6.21 -3.52 3.80
CA ASP A 164 7.19 -3.30 2.75
C ASP A 164 7.04 -1.91 2.15
N ALA A 165 8.18 -1.28 1.86
CA ALA A 165 8.21 -0.03 1.11
C ALA A 165 7.88 -0.32 -0.36
N SER A 166 7.22 0.62 -1.02
CA SER A 166 6.92 0.52 -2.45
C SER A 166 8.17 0.67 -3.33
N VAL A 167 9.23 1.23 -2.75
CA VAL A 167 10.55 1.40 -3.37
C VAL A 167 11.64 1.38 -2.32
N THR A 168 12.77 0.78 -2.65
CA THR A 168 13.96 0.77 -1.78
C THR A 168 14.66 2.12 -1.88
N VAL A 169 14.68 2.86 -0.76
CA VAL A 169 15.36 4.16 -0.68
C VAL A 169 16.87 3.92 -0.75
N ARG A 170 17.53 4.55 -1.72
CA ARG A 170 18.98 4.43 -1.90
C ARG A 170 19.75 5.49 -1.10
N PRO A 171 21.02 5.26 -0.74
CA PRO A 171 21.80 6.20 0.08
C PRO A 171 22.11 7.54 -0.59
N ASP A 172 22.05 7.60 -1.92
CA ASP A 172 22.27 8.79 -2.74
C ASP A 172 21.03 9.69 -2.87
N TRP A 173 19.86 9.24 -2.38
CA TRP A 173 18.64 10.04 -2.37
C TRP A 173 18.67 11.07 -1.25
N VAL A 174 18.38 12.33 -1.58
CA VAL A 174 18.40 13.43 -0.62
C VAL A 174 16.97 13.74 -0.17
N THR A 175 16.71 13.68 1.14
CA THR A 175 15.41 14.08 1.68
C THR A 175 15.23 15.59 1.63
N ILE A 176 14.22 16.05 0.90
CA ILE A 176 13.86 17.47 0.78
C ILE A 176 12.93 17.88 1.92
N GLU A 177 11.84 17.14 2.09
CA GLU A 177 10.83 17.45 3.11
C GLU A 177 10.13 16.20 3.63
N GLU A 178 9.86 16.19 4.94
CA GLU A 178 9.02 15.21 5.61
C GLU A 178 7.71 15.88 6.09
N MET A 179 6.57 15.29 5.71
CA MET A 179 5.24 15.78 6.05
C MET A 179 4.45 14.69 6.77
N ASP A 180 4.16 14.90 8.06
CA ASP A 180 3.31 13.99 8.82
C ASP A 180 1.82 14.20 8.50
N PHE A 181 1.01 13.15 8.70
CA PHE A 181 -0.42 13.23 8.40
C PHE A 181 -1.16 14.31 9.22
N PRO A 182 -0.83 14.57 10.51
CA PRO A 182 -1.45 15.66 11.26
C PRO A 182 -1.23 17.06 10.67
N ARG A 183 -0.06 17.34 10.07
CA ARG A 183 0.18 18.59 9.33
C ARG A 183 -0.65 18.62 8.05
N LEU A 184 -0.62 17.55 7.25
CA LEU A 184 -1.36 17.46 5.98
C LEU A 184 -2.88 17.59 6.17
N ALA A 185 -3.43 17.02 7.23
CA ALA A 185 -4.86 17.09 7.56
C ALA A 185 -5.36 18.51 7.91
N LYS A 186 -4.46 19.45 8.21
CA LYS A 186 -4.80 20.85 8.52
C LYS A 186 -4.68 21.77 7.31
N LEU A 187 -4.12 21.30 6.20
CA LEU A 187 -4.01 22.08 4.98
C LEU A 187 -5.40 22.34 4.40
N SER A 188 -5.56 23.49 3.76
CA SER A 188 -6.82 23.88 3.12
C SER A 188 -6.54 24.89 2.02
N LEU A 189 -7.11 24.65 0.84
CA LEU A 189 -7.17 25.60 -0.25
C LEU A 189 -8.65 25.78 -0.65
N PRO A 190 -9.35 26.75 -0.04
CA PRO A 190 -10.73 27.03 -0.40
C PRO A 190 -10.83 27.74 -1.75
N SER A 191 -12.05 27.79 -2.30
CA SER A 191 -12.39 28.59 -3.49
C SER A 191 -11.77 28.13 -4.81
N VAL A 192 -11.32 26.87 -4.90
CA VAL A 192 -10.98 26.24 -6.19
C VAL A 192 -12.26 26.10 -7.02
N LYS A 193 -12.25 26.63 -8.24
CA LYS A 193 -13.40 26.56 -9.17
C LYS A 193 -13.54 25.15 -9.75
N GLU A 194 -14.68 24.87 -10.36
CA GLU A 194 -14.85 23.65 -11.16
C GLU A 194 -13.89 23.64 -12.36
N GLY A 195 -13.48 22.43 -12.76
CA GLY A 195 -12.54 22.26 -13.86
C GLY A 195 -13.14 22.65 -15.19
N GLU A 196 -12.39 23.38 -16.00
CA GLU A 196 -12.81 23.74 -17.37
C GLU A 196 -12.30 22.68 -18.35
N ASP A 197 -13.20 22.11 -19.16
CA ASP A 197 -12.86 21.09 -20.15
C ASP A 197 -12.08 21.72 -21.32
N ILE A 198 -10.85 21.26 -21.54
CA ILE A 198 -10.00 21.67 -22.67
C ILE A 198 -10.23 20.74 -23.87
N MET A 199 -10.27 19.43 -23.61
CA MET A 199 -10.41 18.41 -24.63
C MET A 199 -11.16 17.21 -24.07
N THR A 200 -11.97 16.57 -24.93
CA THR A 200 -12.72 15.36 -24.59
C THR A 200 -12.51 14.29 -25.65
N CYS A 201 -12.14 13.09 -25.20
CA CYS A 201 -11.70 11.99 -26.04
C CYS A 201 -12.39 10.69 -25.63
N GLY A 202 -12.53 9.75 -26.57
CA GLY A 202 -13.00 8.39 -26.29
C GLY A 202 -14.48 8.16 -26.54
N THR A 203 -14.96 6.98 -26.16
CA THR A 203 -16.31 6.50 -26.46
C THR A 203 -16.86 5.74 -25.25
N LEU A 204 -18.09 6.07 -24.87
CA LEU A 204 -18.78 5.49 -23.72
C LEU A 204 -19.95 4.62 -24.15
N GLU A 205 -20.10 3.46 -23.52
CA GLU A 205 -21.28 2.62 -23.63
C GLU A 205 -22.36 3.07 -22.62
N TYR A 206 -23.62 2.75 -22.92
CA TYR A 206 -24.73 3.09 -22.03
C TYR A 206 -24.85 2.08 -20.91
N TYR A 207 -25.04 2.56 -19.69
CA TYR A 207 -25.30 1.72 -18.53
C TYR A 207 -26.63 0.96 -18.65
N ASP A 208 -26.61 -0.33 -18.35
CA ASP A 208 -27.80 -1.16 -18.32
C ASP A 208 -28.53 -1.06 -16.96
N LYS A 209 -29.64 -0.30 -16.95
CA LYS A 209 -30.52 -0.17 -15.78
C LYS A 209 -31.10 -1.49 -15.27
N THR A 210 -31.02 -2.60 -16.01
CA THR A 210 -31.45 -3.89 -15.45
C THR A 210 -30.60 -4.35 -14.26
N TYR A 211 -29.34 -3.91 -14.17
CA TYR A 211 -28.46 -4.20 -13.05
C TYR A 211 -28.87 -3.50 -11.75
N ASP A 212 -29.61 -2.40 -11.81
CA ASP A 212 -30.16 -1.74 -10.60
C ASP A 212 -31.23 -2.59 -9.89
N ARG A 213 -31.74 -3.64 -10.55
CA ARG A 213 -32.71 -4.59 -9.97
C ARG A 213 -32.06 -5.86 -9.38
N VAL A 214 -30.73 -6.01 -9.53
CA VAL A 214 -29.98 -7.11 -8.94
C VAL A 214 -29.96 -6.95 -7.42
N ASN A 215 -30.22 -8.04 -6.70
CA ASN A 215 -30.24 -8.11 -5.24
C ASN A 215 -29.78 -9.49 -4.78
N VAL A 216 -29.60 -9.70 -3.47
CA VAL A 216 -29.01 -10.95 -2.95
C VAL A 216 -29.84 -12.21 -3.25
N LYS A 217 -31.14 -12.08 -3.59
CA LYS A 217 -32.00 -13.20 -3.99
C LYS A 217 -31.99 -13.46 -5.49
N ASN A 218 -31.59 -12.47 -6.28
CA ASN A 218 -31.51 -12.53 -7.74
C ASN A 218 -30.12 -12.02 -8.16
N GLU A 219 -29.09 -12.68 -7.64
CA GLU A 219 -27.69 -12.39 -7.94
C GLU A 219 -27.37 -12.75 -9.40
N ARG A 220 -26.38 -12.07 -9.98
CA ARG A 220 -25.89 -12.38 -11.34
C ARG A 220 -24.43 -12.83 -11.28
N PRO A 221 -24.02 -13.89 -11.98
CA PRO A 221 -22.61 -14.24 -12.09
C PRO A 221 -21.79 -13.10 -12.71
N LEU A 222 -20.63 -12.81 -12.14
CA LEU A 222 -19.65 -11.93 -12.77
C LEU A 222 -19.03 -12.70 -13.95
N GLN A 223 -18.98 -12.06 -15.11
CA GLN A 223 -18.42 -12.61 -16.34
C GLN A 223 -17.03 -12.01 -16.57
N SER A 224 -16.11 -12.83 -17.06
CA SER A 224 -14.83 -12.32 -17.53
C SER A 224 -15.05 -11.57 -18.83
N VAL A 225 -14.62 -10.31 -18.89
CA VAL A 225 -14.72 -9.47 -20.07
C VAL A 225 -13.32 -9.29 -20.65
N ASP A 226 -13.13 -9.69 -21.90
CA ASP A 226 -11.87 -9.53 -22.60
C ASP A 226 -11.86 -8.18 -23.31
N ARG A 227 -11.33 -7.16 -22.62
CA ARG A 227 -11.21 -5.79 -23.14
C ARG A 227 -9.87 -5.19 -22.73
N ILE A 228 -9.35 -4.32 -23.59
CA ILE A 228 -8.09 -3.63 -23.34
C ILE A 228 -8.33 -2.45 -22.38
N PHE A 229 -7.57 -2.41 -21.28
CA PHE A 229 -7.57 -1.31 -20.30
C PHE A 229 -6.23 -0.58 -20.35
N HIS A 230 -6.25 0.65 -20.85
CA HIS A 230 -5.06 1.49 -20.94
C HIS A 230 -4.77 2.16 -19.59
N THR A 231 -3.60 1.89 -19.00
CA THR A 231 -3.13 2.50 -17.75
C THR A 231 -1.96 3.47 -17.99
N VAL A 232 -2.02 4.26 -19.05
CA VAL A 232 -0.94 5.16 -19.50
C VAL A 232 -0.63 6.26 -18.48
N THR A 233 0.65 6.50 -18.17
CA THR A 233 1.09 7.59 -17.27
C THR A 233 0.99 8.99 -17.93
N THR A 234 1.40 10.04 -17.23
CA THR A 234 1.28 11.44 -17.66
C THR A 234 2.22 11.79 -18.81
N THR A 235 3.50 11.40 -18.75
CA THR A 235 4.50 11.69 -19.80
C THR A 235 4.25 10.96 -21.11
N ASP A 236 3.71 9.74 -21.03
CA ASP A 236 3.43 8.91 -22.21
C ASP A 236 2.17 9.35 -22.95
N ASP A 237 1.31 10.12 -22.29
CA ASP A 237 0.08 10.64 -22.86
C ASP A 237 0.36 11.66 -23.98
N PRO A 238 -0.02 11.37 -25.24
CA PRO A 238 0.24 12.26 -26.37
C PRO A 238 -0.53 13.58 -26.27
N ILE A 239 -1.72 13.57 -25.66
CA ILE A 239 -2.54 14.76 -25.49
C ILE A 239 -1.94 15.65 -24.41
N ILE A 240 -1.49 15.09 -23.28
CA ILE A 240 -0.79 15.89 -22.26
C ILE A 240 0.50 16.49 -22.83
N ARG A 241 1.29 15.74 -23.60
CA ARG A 241 2.48 16.29 -24.27
C ARG A 241 2.14 17.46 -25.20
N GLN A 242 1.03 17.39 -25.94
CA GLN A 242 0.55 18.49 -26.78
C GLN A 242 0.08 19.69 -25.93
N LEU A 243 -0.75 19.44 -24.92
CA LEU A 243 -1.27 20.46 -24.02
C LEU A 243 -0.15 21.15 -23.26
N SER A 244 0.91 20.43 -22.93
CA SER A 244 2.06 20.99 -22.20
C SER A 244 2.71 22.15 -22.93
N LYS A 245 2.63 22.21 -24.27
CA LYS A 245 3.20 23.30 -25.07
C LYS A 245 2.36 24.59 -25.04
N THR A 246 1.09 24.49 -24.65
CA THR A 246 0.10 25.57 -24.82
C THR A 246 -0.59 25.99 -23.53
N HIS A 247 -0.79 25.06 -22.59
CA HIS A 247 -1.59 25.26 -21.38
C HIS A 247 -0.91 24.67 -20.15
N GLY A 248 -1.14 25.29 -18.99
CA GLY A 248 -0.77 24.71 -17.70
C GLY A 248 0.70 24.80 -17.33
N ASN A 249 0.98 24.42 -16.10
CA ASN A 249 2.34 24.19 -15.59
C ASN A 249 2.43 22.97 -14.66
N VAL A 250 1.32 22.31 -14.34
CA VAL A 250 1.31 21.05 -13.61
C VAL A 250 0.45 20.05 -14.38
N TYR A 251 0.98 18.86 -14.62
CA TYR A 251 0.31 17.81 -15.39
C TYR A 251 0.26 16.51 -14.58
N ALA A 252 -0.91 15.86 -14.56
CA ALA A 252 -1.12 14.60 -13.87
C ALA A 252 -2.31 13.82 -14.44
N THR A 253 -2.48 12.58 -14.01
CA THR A 253 -3.73 11.82 -14.17
C THR A 253 -4.56 11.86 -12.89
N ASP A 254 -5.86 11.63 -12.99
CA ASP A 254 -6.77 11.56 -11.85
C ASP A 254 -6.38 10.48 -10.82
N ALA A 255 -5.83 9.34 -11.23
CA ALA A 255 -5.33 8.31 -10.33
C ALA A 255 -4.15 8.80 -9.46
N ILE A 256 -3.22 9.54 -10.06
CA ILE A 256 -2.07 10.15 -9.37
C ILE A 256 -2.56 11.24 -8.41
N LEU A 257 -3.41 12.14 -8.89
CA LEU A 257 -3.98 13.21 -8.08
C LEU A 257 -4.80 12.66 -6.90
N ALA A 258 -5.64 11.65 -7.13
CA ALA A 258 -6.45 11.03 -6.09
C ALA A 258 -5.59 10.40 -4.99
N THR A 259 -4.44 9.82 -5.35
CA THR A 259 -3.48 9.25 -4.39
C THR A 259 -2.85 10.34 -3.52
N ILE A 260 -2.42 11.46 -4.12
CA ILE A 260 -1.87 12.61 -3.38
C ILE A 260 -2.95 13.25 -2.49
N MET A 261 -4.12 13.54 -3.05
CA MET A 261 -5.23 14.21 -2.35
C MET A 261 -5.75 13.40 -1.15
N CYS A 262 -5.70 12.07 -1.23
CA CYS A 262 -6.17 11.17 -0.18
C CYS A 262 -5.05 10.57 0.67
N CYS A 263 -3.82 11.09 0.58
CA CYS A 263 -2.64 10.48 1.21
C CYS A 263 -2.79 10.24 2.72
N THR A 264 -3.51 11.10 3.44
CA THR A 264 -3.74 11.00 4.90
C THR A 264 -4.55 9.78 5.32
N ARG A 265 -5.18 9.08 4.37
CA ARG A 265 -5.93 7.83 4.61
C ARG A 265 -5.14 6.57 4.24
N SER A 266 -4.00 6.72 3.57
CA SER A 266 -3.19 5.61 3.10
C SER A 266 -2.44 4.93 4.25
N ASN A 267 -2.42 3.61 4.23
CA ASN A 267 -1.69 2.76 5.18
C ASN A 267 -0.57 2.00 4.49
N TYR A 268 -0.79 1.51 3.26
CA TYR A 268 0.27 0.89 2.47
C TYR A 268 1.19 1.95 1.84
N SER A 269 2.42 1.55 1.53
CA SER A 269 3.38 2.40 0.84
C SER A 269 2.94 2.61 -0.61
N TRP A 270 3.17 3.81 -1.11
CA TRP A 270 3.01 4.17 -2.52
C TRP A 270 4.05 5.25 -2.82
N ASP A 271 4.39 5.40 -4.10
CA ASP A 271 5.30 6.43 -4.57
C ASP A 271 4.85 7.00 -5.93
N ILE A 272 5.20 8.25 -6.17
CA ILE A 272 4.91 9.01 -7.38
C ILE A 272 6.18 9.77 -7.77
N VAL A 273 6.56 9.67 -9.04
CA VAL A 273 7.68 10.40 -9.63
C VAL A 273 7.20 11.78 -10.03
N ILE A 274 8.01 12.81 -9.77
CA ILE A 274 7.71 14.18 -10.17
C ILE A 274 8.91 14.70 -10.96
N ASP A 275 8.70 14.90 -12.26
CA ASP A 275 9.70 15.46 -13.16
C ASP A 275 9.48 16.97 -13.27
N LYS A 276 10.47 17.76 -12.84
CA LYS A 276 10.48 19.20 -13.00
C LYS A 276 11.36 19.60 -14.18
N ILE A 277 10.73 20.16 -15.21
CA ILE A 277 11.40 20.62 -16.43
C ILE A 277 11.03 22.09 -16.66
N GLY A 278 11.98 22.98 -16.38
CA GLY A 278 11.76 24.41 -16.35
C GLY A 278 10.70 24.81 -15.31
N GLY A 279 9.72 25.59 -15.74
CA GLY A 279 8.59 26.01 -14.91
C GLY A 279 7.41 25.03 -14.87
N LYS A 280 7.62 23.76 -15.25
CA LYS A 280 6.56 22.75 -15.37
C LYS A 280 6.85 21.52 -14.53
N LEU A 281 5.79 20.93 -13.99
CA LEU A 281 5.80 19.67 -13.23
C LEU A 281 4.99 18.61 -13.96
N PHE A 282 5.57 17.44 -14.15
CA PHE A 282 4.89 16.24 -14.61
C PHE A 282 4.89 15.23 -13.46
N MET A 283 3.70 14.81 -13.04
CA MET A 283 3.56 13.80 -11.99
C MET A 283 3.25 12.46 -12.66
N ASP A 284 4.14 11.50 -12.49
CA ASP A 284 4.10 10.19 -13.12
C ASP A 284 4.06 9.06 -12.10
N LYS A 285 3.46 7.95 -12.49
CA LYS A 285 3.59 6.69 -11.78
C LYS A 285 4.70 5.88 -12.44
N ARG A 286 5.38 5.03 -11.67
CA ARG A 286 6.36 4.10 -12.23
C ARG A 286 5.68 2.95 -12.95
N ASP A 287 6.18 2.63 -14.14
CA ASP A 287 5.80 1.43 -14.84
C ASP A 287 6.25 0.19 -14.05
N ASN A 288 5.52 -0.92 -14.20
CA ASN A 288 5.78 -2.20 -13.51
C ASN A 288 5.63 -2.17 -11.98
N THR A 289 4.87 -1.23 -11.43
CA THR A 289 4.52 -1.19 -10.00
C THR A 289 3.08 -1.61 -9.73
N GLU A 290 2.78 -1.93 -8.48
CA GLU A 290 1.42 -2.25 -8.01
C GLU A 290 0.51 -1.01 -7.85
N PHE A 291 0.89 0.15 -8.43
CA PHE A 291 0.17 1.42 -8.25
C PHE A 291 -1.30 1.36 -8.69
N ASP A 292 -1.57 0.64 -9.79
CA ASP A 292 -2.92 0.48 -10.33
C ASP A 292 -3.73 -0.59 -9.60
N LEU A 293 -3.11 -1.39 -8.73
CA LEU A 293 -3.82 -2.42 -7.98
C LEU A 293 -4.69 -1.81 -6.88
N LEU A 294 -5.91 -2.34 -6.75
CA LEU A 294 -6.87 -1.92 -5.74
C LEU A 294 -6.62 -2.61 -4.41
N THR A 295 -6.22 -1.85 -3.39
CA THR A 295 -6.01 -2.40 -2.04
C THR A 295 -7.31 -2.96 -1.44
N VAL A 296 -7.18 -4.01 -0.60
CA VAL A 296 -8.31 -4.68 0.05
C VAL A 296 -8.08 -4.73 1.56
N ASN A 297 -9.05 -4.23 2.32
CA ASN A 297 -9.02 -4.16 3.79
C ASN A 297 -7.78 -3.41 4.36
N GLU A 298 -7.22 -2.48 3.59
CA GLU A 298 -6.00 -1.72 3.93
C GLU A 298 -6.11 -0.96 5.27
N THR A 299 -7.28 -0.36 5.53
CA THR A 299 -7.54 0.47 6.72
C THR A 299 -8.36 -0.27 7.78
N ALA A 300 -8.50 -1.59 7.64
CA ALA A 300 -9.11 -2.42 8.67
C ALA A 300 -8.27 -2.38 9.96
N SER A 301 -8.89 -2.70 11.09
CA SER A 301 -8.18 -2.81 12.38
C SER A 301 -7.07 -3.86 12.33
N GLU A 302 -7.32 -4.95 11.59
CA GLU A 302 -6.38 -6.01 11.30
C GLU A 302 -6.40 -6.21 9.78
N PRO A 303 -5.47 -5.56 9.03
CA PRO A 303 -5.33 -5.79 7.59
C PRO A 303 -4.91 -7.24 7.31
N PRO A 304 -5.12 -7.76 6.08
CA PRO A 304 -4.66 -9.09 5.70
C PRO A 304 -3.15 -9.25 5.91
N GLN A 305 -2.71 -10.36 6.51
CA GLN A 305 -1.30 -10.65 6.85
C GLN A 305 -0.80 -12.02 6.30
N GLU A 306 -1.63 -12.70 5.52
CA GLU A 306 -1.31 -14.02 4.96
C GLU A 306 -0.19 -13.90 3.91
N ASP A 307 0.68 -14.92 3.85
CA ASP A 307 1.87 -14.92 2.98
C ASP A 307 1.51 -15.13 1.50
N GLY A 308 2.44 -14.81 0.58
CA GLY A 308 2.20 -14.69 -0.87
C GLY A 308 1.51 -15.88 -1.55
N ASN A 309 1.75 -17.11 -1.08
CA ASN A 309 1.12 -18.32 -1.63
C ASN A 309 -0.35 -18.49 -1.22
N SER A 310 -0.84 -17.70 -0.27
CA SER A 310 -2.24 -17.74 0.14
C SER A 310 -3.13 -16.94 -0.82
N LEU A 311 -4.30 -17.51 -1.10
CA LEU A 311 -5.42 -16.85 -1.77
C LEU A 311 -5.76 -15.47 -1.18
N ASN A 312 -5.58 -15.30 0.13
CA ASN A 312 -5.93 -14.06 0.84
C ASN A 312 -4.70 -13.23 1.23
N SER A 313 -3.56 -13.42 0.55
CA SER A 313 -2.43 -12.51 0.68
C SER A 313 -2.84 -11.11 0.17
N PRO A 314 -2.28 -10.01 0.72
CA PRO A 314 -2.62 -8.65 0.29
C PRO A 314 -2.50 -8.45 -1.23
N ARG A 315 -1.44 -8.99 -1.83
CA ARG A 315 -1.18 -8.92 -3.28
C ARG A 315 -2.23 -9.69 -4.09
N ASN A 316 -2.53 -10.94 -3.73
CA ASN A 316 -3.54 -11.73 -4.45
C ASN A 316 -4.94 -11.13 -4.33
N LEU A 317 -5.29 -10.59 -3.17
CA LEU A 317 -6.56 -9.86 -2.99
C LEU A 317 -6.61 -8.58 -3.84
N ALA A 318 -5.49 -7.87 -3.99
CA ALA A 318 -5.44 -6.67 -4.80
C ALA A 318 -5.56 -6.97 -6.31
N ILE A 319 -4.90 -8.04 -6.78
CA ILE A 319 -5.05 -8.55 -8.15
C ILE A 319 -6.51 -8.95 -8.41
N GLU A 320 -7.11 -9.75 -7.52
CA GLU A 320 -8.51 -10.16 -7.62
C GLU A 320 -9.47 -8.97 -7.61
N ALA A 321 -9.28 -8.00 -6.72
CA ALA A 321 -10.13 -6.81 -6.64
C ALA A 321 -10.07 -5.96 -7.92
N THR A 322 -8.87 -5.85 -8.51
CA THR A 322 -8.65 -5.13 -9.78
C THR A 322 -9.34 -5.84 -10.93
N PHE A 323 -9.20 -7.17 -11.01
CA PHE A 323 -9.91 -8.01 -11.97
C PHE A 323 -11.44 -7.89 -11.84
N ILE A 324 -11.97 -7.95 -10.61
CA ILE A 324 -13.40 -7.75 -10.35
C ILE A 324 -13.85 -6.37 -10.83
N ASN A 325 -13.06 -5.33 -10.56
CA ASN A 325 -13.40 -3.96 -10.92
C ASN A 325 -13.45 -3.76 -12.44
N HIS A 326 -12.47 -4.29 -13.18
CA HIS A 326 -12.43 -4.26 -14.63
C HIS A 326 -13.63 -5.00 -15.25
N ASN A 327 -13.91 -6.22 -14.79
CA ASN A 327 -15.03 -7.00 -15.33
C ASN A 327 -16.37 -6.33 -15.02
N PHE A 328 -16.57 -5.89 -13.77
CA PHE A 328 -17.81 -5.26 -13.36
C PHE A 328 -18.07 -3.97 -14.14
N SER A 329 -17.05 -3.12 -14.36
CA SER A 329 -17.21 -1.83 -15.03
C SER A 329 -17.72 -1.99 -16.47
N GLN A 330 -17.38 -3.09 -17.14
CA GLN A 330 -17.80 -3.38 -18.52
C GLN A 330 -19.09 -4.22 -18.57
N GLN A 331 -19.25 -5.21 -17.68
CA GLN A 331 -20.39 -6.12 -17.69
C GLN A 331 -21.75 -5.42 -17.43
N VAL A 332 -21.74 -4.32 -16.67
CA VAL A 332 -22.97 -3.54 -16.38
C VAL A 332 -23.39 -2.60 -17.51
N LEU A 333 -22.68 -2.63 -18.63
CA LEU A 333 -22.95 -1.80 -19.80
C LEU A 333 -23.68 -2.59 -20.87
N LYS A 334 -24.35 -1.85 -21.76
CA LYS A 334 -24.93 -2.41 -22.97
C LYS A 334 -23.86 -2.52 -24.04
N SER A 335 -23.17 -3.64 -24.04
CA SER A 335 -22.12 -3.96 -25.01
C SER A 335 -22.68 -4.69 -26.24
N GLY A 336 -22.09 -4.43 -27.40
CA GLY A 336 -22.40 -5.09 -28.67
C GLY A 336 -22.38 -4.11 -29.86
N GLU A 337 -22.09 -4.62 -31.06
CA GLU A 337 -21.98 -3.81 -32.29
C GLU A 337 -23.25 -3.01 -32.62
N LYS A 338 -24.42 -3.52 -32.23
CA LYS A 338 -25.73 -2.92 -32.51
C LYS A 338 -26.19 -1.94 -31.44
N GLU A 339 -25.53 -1.90 -30.28
CA GLU A 339 -25.88 -0.98 -29.21
C GLU A 339 -25.28 0.41 -29.50
N PRO A 340 -26.04 1.51 -29.33
CA PRO A 340 -25.51 2.84 -29.54
C PRO A 340 -24.42 3.15 -28.53
N LYS A 341 -23.35 3.83 -28.95
CA LYS A 341 -22.30 4.36 -28.06
C LYS A 341 -22.33 5.89 -28.09
N TYR A 342 -21.98 6.52 -26.97
CA TYR A 342 -21.79 7.96 -26.89
C TYR A 342 -20.34 8.30 -27.26
N LYS A 343 -20.14 9.08 -28.32
CA LYS A 343 -18.81 9.46 -28.81
C LYS A 343 -18.51 10.89 -28.40
N PHE A 344 -17.32 11.11 -27.83
CA PHE A 344 -16.79 12.45 -27.64
C PHE A 344 -16.25 13.03 -28.95
N GLN A 345 -15.75 14.27 -28.89
CA GLN A 345 -15.27 15.01 -30.06
C GLN A 345 -14.06 14.33 -30.70
N GLN A 346 -13.15 13.79 -29.89
CA GLN A 346 -11.95 13.09 -30.34
C GLN A 346 -12.04 11.58 -30.04
N PRO A 347 -11.37 10.72 -30.84
CA PRO A 347 -11.25 9.30 -30.53
C PRO A 347 -10.39 9.07 -29.28
N ASN A 348 -10.33 7.82 -28.80
CA ASN A 348 -9.41 7.46 -27.72
C ASN A 348 -7.96 7.62 -28.23
N PRO A 349 -7.10 8.40 -27.55
CA PRO A 349 -5.74 8.72 -28.02
C PRO A 349 -4.73 7.58 -27.84
N PHE A 350 -5.12 6.46 -27.21
CA PHE A 350 -4.23 5.33 -26.90
C PHE A 350 -4.41 4.14 -27.83
N ILE A 351 -5.37 4.21 -28.76
CA ILE A 351 -5.61 3.14 -29.73
C ILE A 351 -4.70 3.36 -30.93
N GLY A 352 -3.82 2.39 -31.18
CA GLY A 352 -3.01 2.33 -32.41
C GLY A 352 -3.76 1.64 -33.55
N ASP A 353 -3.34 1.88 -34.79
CA ASP A 353 -3.91 1.22 -35.98
C ASP A 353 -3.73 -0.32 -35.97
N ASP A 354 -2.81 -0.83 -35.13
CA ASP A 354 -2.44 -2.24 -35.00
C ASP A 354 -3.02 -2.94 -33.74
N GLU A 355 -3.88 -2.29 -32.94
CA GLU A 355 -4.48 -2.94 -31.76
C GLU A 355 -5.63 -3.89 -32.17
N ASP A 356 -5.32 -5.18 -32.28
CA ASP A 356 -6.29 -6.28 -32.43
C ASP A 356 -7.04 -6.54 -31.11
N GLY A 357 -8.03 -5.71 -30.76
CA GLY A 357 -8.90 -5.96 -29.60
C GLY A 357 -9.99 -4.92 -29.35
N GLU A 358 -11.06 -5.31 -28.64
CA GLU A 358 -12.09 -4.38 -28.21
C GLU A 358 -11.63 -3.59 -26.98
N VAL A 359 -11.61 -2.26 -27.09
CA VAL A 359 -11.21 -1.38 -25.99
C VAL A 359 -12.35 -1.26 -24.96
N ALA A 360 -11.95 -1.12 -23.69
CA ALA A 360 -12.85 -0.78 -22.59
C ALA A 360 -13.71 0.46 -22.92
N SER A 361 -14.97 0.47 -22.47
CA SER A 361 -15.76 1.70 -22.44
C SER A 361 -15.09 2.67 -21.47
N VAL A 362 -14.47 3.71 -22.02
CA VAL A 362 -13.81 4.77 -21.26
C VAL A 362 -13.75 6.04 -22.10
N ALA A 363 -13.88 7.17 -21.43
CA ALA A 363 -13.64 8.47 -22.03
C ALA A 363 -12.77 9.32 -21.13
N TYR A 364 -11.91 10.12 -21.77
CA TYR A 364 -10.95 10.98 -21.12
C TYR A 364 -11.37 12.44 -21.29
N ARG A 365 -11.44 13.17 -20.18
CA ARG A 365 -11.57 14.63 -20.17
C ARG A 365 -10.30 15.25 -19.67
N TYR A 366 -9.71 16.12 -20.48
CA TYR A 366 -8.57 16.94 -20.07
C TYR A 366 -9.12 18.24 -19.54
N ARG A 367 -8.97 18.45 -18.24
CA ARG A 367 -9.57 19.59 -17.55
C ARG A 367 -8.48 20.45 -16.94
N LYS A 368 -8.72 21.76 -16.88
CA LYS A 368 -7.83 22.73 -16.21
C LYS A 368 -8.45 23.33 -14.97
N TRP A 369 -7.60 23.55 -13.97
CA TRP A 369 -7.92 24.27 -12.74
C TRP A 369 -6.89 25.36 -12.49
N ASP A 370 -7.37 26.54 -12.12
CA ASP A 370 -6.54 27.59 -11.54
C ASP A 370 -6.49 27.37 -10.03
N LEU A 371 -5.28 27.06 -9.53
CA LEU A 371 -5.03 26.81 -8.10
C LEU A 371 -4.53 28.07 -7.39
N ASN A 372 -4.64 29.26 -7.99
CA ASN A 372 -4.07 30.54 -7.58
C ASN A 372 -2.53 30.61 -7.68
N ASN A 373 -1.96 31.80 -7.49
CA ASN A 373 -0.51 32.05 -7.47
C ASN A 373 0.23 31.56 -8.74
N GLY A 374 -0.43 31.64 -9.89
CA GLY A 374 0.14 31.23 -11.18
C GLY A 374 0.27 29.72 -11.37
N ILE A 375 -0.37 28.89 -10.53
CA ILE A 375 -0.41 27.43 -10.70
C ILE A 375 -1.67 27.05 -11.47
N THR A 376 -1.47 26.49 -12.66
CA THR A 376 -2.53 25.98 -13.54
C THR A 376 -2.34 24.48 -13.72
N LEU A 377 -3.18 23.70 -13.04
CA LEU A 377 -3.21 22.25 -13.14
C LEU A 377 -3.97 21.84 -14.40
N VAL A 378 -3.41 20.92 -15.16
CA VAL A 378 -4.09 20.19 -16.24
C VAL A 378 -4.07 18.72 -15.88
N ALA A 379 -5.24 18.09 -15.81
CA ALA A 379 -5.33 16.67 -15.49
C ALA A 379 -6.20 15.91 -16.49
N ARG A 380 -5.78 14.66 -16.77
CA ARG A 380 -6.64 13.69 -17.46
C ARG A 380 -7.57 13.03 -16.44
N CYS A 381 -8.87 13.17 -16.65
CA CYS A 381 -9.91 12.53 -15.84
C CYS A 381 -10.69 11.53 -16.67
N GLU A 382 -11.28 10.53 -16.01
CA GLU A 382 -12.02 9.46 -16.69
C GLU A 382 -13.53 9.40 -16.38
N HIS A 383 -14.31 8.97 -17.37
CA HIS A 383 -15.66 8.44 -17.16
C HIS A 383 -15.73 7.02 -17.71
N ASP A 384 -16.54 6.18 -17.07
CA ASP A 384 -16.68 4.77 -17.42
C ASP A 384 -17.89 4.52 -18.33
N ALA A 385 -18.97 5.30 -18.16
CA ALA A 385 -20.22 5.09 -18.91
C ALA A 385 -21.13 6.34 -18.96
N VAL A 386 -22.19 6.23 -19.75
CA VAL A 386 -23.29 7.21 -19.79
C VAL A 386 -24.64 6.60 -19.44
N LEU A 387 -25.54 7.42 -18.88
CA LEU A 387 -26.93 7.07 -18.62
C LEU A 387 -27.85 8.05 -19.33
N LYS A 388 -28.74 7.54 -20.19
CA LYS A 388 -29.80 8.37 -20.77
C LYS A 388 -30.96 8.51 -19.79
N MET A 389 -31.28 9.75 -19.44
CA MET A 389 -32.43 10.09 -18.60
C MET A 389 -33.71 10.12 -19.45
N PRO A 390 -34.89 9.86 -18.84
CA PRO A 390 -36.17 9.92 -19.56
C PRO A 390 -36.45 11.29 -20.20
N GLN A 391 -35.88 12.37 -19.62
CA GLN A 391 -36.02 13.75 -20.09
C GLN A 391 -35.10 14.08 -21.29
N GLY A 392 -34.23 13.16 -21.71
CA GLY A 392 -33.30 13.34 -22.83
C GLY A 392 -31.87 13.67 -22.39
N ASP A 393 -31.68 14.15 -21.16
CA ASP A 393 -30.35 14.49 -20.63
C ASP A 393 -29.46 13.25 -20.45
N THR A 394 -28.18 13.42 -20.72
CA THR A 394 -27.17 12.38 -20.57
C THR A 394 -26.38 12.63 -19.30
N GLN A 395 -26.32 11.64 -18.41
CA GLN A 395 -25.50 11.68 -17.20
C GLN A 395 -24.23 10.86 -17.38
N PHE A 396 -23.11 11.36 -16.88
CA PHE A 396 -21.83 10.67 -16.88
C PHE A 396 -21.61 9.90 -15.58
N LEU A 397 -21.07 8.70 -15.70
CA LEU A 397 -20.93 7.76 -14.59
C LEU A 397 -19.46 7.43 -14.35
N THR A 398 -19.09 7.38 -13.07
CA THR A 398 -17.92 6.62 -12.60
C THR A 398 -18.43 5.33 -11.97
N ILE A 399 -17.91 4.18 -12.39
CA ILE A 399 -18.35 2.84 -12.00
C ILE A 399 -17.18 2.11 -11.34
N LYS A 400 -17.32 1.74 -10.07
CA LYS A 400 -16.31 0.98 -9.32
C LYS A 400 -16.96 -0.21 -8.60
N ALA A 401 -16.20 -1.23 -8.25
CA ALA A 401 -16.69 -2.44 -7.60
C ALA A 401 -16.09 -2.63 -6.21
N LEU A 402 -16.95 -2.74 -5.20
CA LEU A 402 -16.58 -3.25 -3.88
C LEU A 402 -16.56 -4.79 -3.93
N ASN A 403 -15.57 -5.39 -3.27
CA ASN A 403 -15.38 -6.83 -3.27
C ASN A 403 -15.44 -7.42 -1.84
N GLU A 404 -16.21 -8.50 -1.68
CA GLU A 404 -16.24 -9.35 -0.48
C GLU A 404 -15.51 -10.67 -0.78
N TRP A 405 -14.51 -10.98 0.04
CA TRP A 405 -13.73 -12.22 -0.05
C TRP A 405 -14.19 -13.23 1.03
N ASP A 406 -13.62 -13.20 2.23
CA ASP A 406 -14.04 -14.00 3.38
C ASP A 406 -14.43 -13.08 4.54
N SER A 407 -15.73 -12.87 4.75
CA SER A 407 -16.25 -11.95 5.78
C SER A 407 -15.94 -12.42 7.20
N LYS A 408 -15.69 -13.73 7.43
CA LYS A 408 -15.35 -14.25 8.77
C LYS A 408 -13.91 -13.93 9.12
N ILE A 409 -12.99 -14.14 8.17
CA ILE A 409 -11.56 -13.80 8.36
C ILE A 409 -11.40 -12.29 8.42
N ALA A 410 -12.09 -11.55 7.54
CA ALA A 410 -12.07 -10.09 7.52
C ALA A 410 -12.73 -9.41 8.73
N ASN A 411 -13.33 -10.19 9.65
CA ASN A 411 -14.14 -9.71 10.77
C ASN A 411 -15.18 -8.66 10.31
N ALA A 412 -15.87 -8.99 9.22
CA ALA A 412 -16.80 -8.14 8.50
C ALA A 412 -18.22 -8.71 8.52
N VAL A 413 -19.19 -7.86 8.18
CA VAL A 413 -20.60 -8.26 8.05
C VAL A 413 -20.80 -9.02 6.75
N GLU A 414 -21.41 -10.20 6.78
CA GLU A 414 -21.68 -11.02 5.59
C GLU A 414 -22.75 -10.39 4.69
N TRP A 415 -22.40 -10.12 3.42
CA TRP A 415 -23.24 -9.33 2.52
C TRP A 415 -24.53 -10.06 2.14
N ARG A 416 -24.46 -11.35 1.82
CA ARG A 416 -25.65 -12.15 1.43
C ARG A 416 -26.77 -12.13 2.47
N GLN A 417 -26.43 -11.95 3.75
CA GLN A 417 -27.42 -11.88 4.82
C GLN A 417 -27.93 -10.46 5.08
N LYS A 418 -27.10 -9.43 4.84
CA LYS A 418 -27.32 -8.08 5.36
C LYS A 418 -27.48 -6.99 4.30
N LEU A 419 -27.16 -7.24 3.03
CA LEU A 419 -27.15 -6.18 2.00
C LEU A 419 -28.55 -5.62 1.69
N ASP A 420 -29.58 -6.46 1.73
CA ASP A 420 -30.96 -6.03 1.50
C ASP A 420 -31.59 -5.34 2.71
N THR A 421 -31.19 -5.73 3.92
CA THR A 421 -31.84 -5.26 5.17
C THR A 421 -31.05 -4.17 5.90
N GLN A 422 -29.73 -4.14 5.74
CA GLN A 422 -28.79 -3.30 6.48
C GLN A 422 -27.69 -2.73 5.57
N ARG A 423 -28.07 -2.26 4.37
CA ARG A 423 -27.14 -1.70 3.38
C ARG A 423 -26.21 -0.63 3.94
N GLY A 424 -26.74 0.26 4.79
CA GLY A 424 -25.93 1.29 5.46
C GLY A 424 -24.86 0.74 6.40
N ALA A 425 -25.12 -0.40 7.05
CA ALA A 425 -24.14 -1.03 7.93
C ALA A 425 -22.99 -1.68 7.14
N ILE A 426 -23.29 -2.28 5.99
CA ILE A 426 -22.26 -2.81 5.09
C ILE A 426 -21.40 -1.68 4.55
N LEU A 427 -22.02 -0.61 4.04
CA LEU A 427 -21.28 0.54 3.53
C LEU A 427 -20.40 1.17 4.61
N ALA A 428 -20.90 1.31 5.84
CA ALA A 428 -20.11 1.82 6.96
C ALA A 428 -18.91 0.91 7.30
N ASN A 429 -19.08 -0.41 7.21
CA ASN A 429 -17.98 -1.36 7.40
C ASN A 429 -16.93 -1.24 6.28
N GLU A 430 -17.37 -1.12 5.02
CA GLU A 430 -16.48 -0.91 3.87
C GLU A 430 -15.75 0.44 3.95
N LEU A 431 -16.41 1.50 4.37
CA LEU A 431 -15.80 2.82 4.57
C LEU A 431 -14.70 2.81 5.62
N ARG A 432 -14.85 1.97 6.66
CA ARG A 432 -13.82 1.79 7.69
C ARG A 432 -12.66 0.94 7.18
N ASN A 433 -12.93 -0.15 6.47
CA ASN A 433 -11.91 -1.12 6.07
C ASN A 433 -11.16 -0.75 4.79
N ASN A 434 -11.78 0.05 3.91
CA ASN A 434 -11.27 0.42 2.60
C ASN A 434 -11.25 1.96 2.42
N SER A 435 -10.98 2.71 3.49
CA SER A 435 -11.16 4.16 3.53
C SER A 435 -10.37 4.91 2.46
N CYS A 436 -9.10 4.52 2.23
CA CYS A 436 -8.26 5.14 1.20
C CYS A 436 -8.80 4.86 -0.21
N LYS A 437 -9.14 3.59 -0.51
CA LYS A 437 -9.70 3.17 -1.81
C LYS A 437 -10.98 3.95 -2.16
N LEU A 438 -11.95 4.01 -1.24
CA LEU A 438 -13.21 4.71 -1.48
C LEU A 438 -13.02 6.23 -1.61
N ALA A 439 -12.08 6.82 -0.84
CA ALA A 439 -11.74 8.23 -0.98
C ALA A 439 -11.13 8.54 -2.36
N LYS A 440 -10.17 7.71 -2.83
CA LYS A 440 -9.56 7.88 -4.17
C LYS A 440 -10.61 7.86 -5.28
N TRP A 441 -11.52 6.87 -5.26
CA TRP A 441 -12.61 6.79 -6.24
C TRP A 441 -13.56 7.99 -6.21
N THR A 442 -13.82 8.51 -5.01
CA THR A 442 -14.67 9.69 -4.86
C THR A 442 -13.99 10.93 -5.43
N VAL A 443 -12.69 11.11 -5.18
CA VAL A 443 -11.89 12.19 -5.78
C VAL A 443 -11.84 12.06 -7.30
N GLN A 444 -11.61 10.87 -7.85
CA GLN A 444 -11.65 10.64 -9.31
C GLN A 444 -12.98 11.10 -9.92
N ALA A 445 -14.12 10.69 -9.31
CA ALA A 445 -15.44 11.09 -9.78
C ALA A 445 -15.68 12.61 -9.67
N LEU A 446 -15.16 13.26 -8.63
CA LEU A 446 -15.26 14.71 -8.45
C LEU A 446 -14.40 15.48 -9.45
N LEU A 447 -13.16 15.05 -9.69
CA LEU A 447 -12.25 15.65 -10.68
C LEU A 447 -12.81 15.47 -12.10
N ALA A 448 -13.36 14.31 -12.42
CA ALA A 448 -14.00 14.04 -13.70
C ALA A 448 -15.30 14.84 -13.89
N GLY A 449 -15.95 15.28 -12.81
CA GLY A 449 -17.26 15.93 -12.88
C GLY A 449 -18.37 14.94 -13.23
N SER A 450 -18.26 13.71 -12.74
CA SER A 450 -19.28 12.68 -12.94
C SER A 450 -20.58 13.06 -12.22
N ASP A 451 -21.72 12.84 -12.87
CA ASP A 451 -23.04 13.10 -12.27
C ASP A 451 -23.37 12.08 -11.17
N GLN A 452 -22.93 10.83 -11.38
CA GLN A 452 -23.15 9.73 -10.45
C GLN A 452 -21.91 8.86 -10.30
N LEU A 453 -21.69 8.41 -9.07
CA LEU A 453 -20.77 7.34 -8.71
C LEU A 453 -21.60 6.08 -8.43
N LYS A 454 -21.36 5.02 -9.20
CA LYS A 454 -22.04 3.72 -9.03
C LYS A 454 -21.07 2.69 -8.46
N PHE A 455 -21.52 2.00 -7.42
CA PHE A 455 -20.82 0.87 -6.82
C PHE A 455 -21.52 -0.45 -7.12
N GLY A 456 -20.74 -1.44 -7.52
CA GLY A 456 -21.13 -2.85 -7.50
C GLY A 456 -20.76 -3.51 -6.18
N TYR A 457 -21.62 -4.34 -5.64
CA TYR A 457 -21.30 -5.25 -4.54
C TYR A 457 -21.05 -6.64 -5.12
N VAL A 458 -19.78 -7.02 -5.25
CA VAL A 458 -19.36 -8.30 -5.81
C VAL A 458 -18.78 -9.17 -4.70
N SER A 459 -19.21 -10.42 -4.62
CA SER A 459 -18.71 -11.39 -3.61
C SER A 459 -18.22 -12.65 -4.30
N ARG A 460 -17.21 -13.33 -3.74
CA ARG A 460 -16.84 -14.69 -4.19
C ARG A 460 -18.06 -15.60 -4.13
N ALA A 461 -18.20 -16.51 -5.10
CA ALA A 461 -19.25 -17.53 -5.07
C ALA A 461 -19.07 -18.49 -3.89
N HIS A 462 -17.81 -18.83 -3.60
CA HIS A 462 -17.42 -19.58 -2.42
C HIS A 462 -16.17 -18.94 -1.80
N VAL A 463 -16.13 -18.75 -0.48
CA VAL A 463 -15.07 -17.96 0.20
C VAL A 463 -13.63 -18.45 -0.05
N ARG A 464 -13.47 -19.74 -0.38
CA ARG A 464 -12.18 -20.39 -0.69
C ARG A 464 -11.85 -20.47 -2.18
N ASP A 465 -12.65 -19.86 -3.05
CA ASP A 465 -12.48 -19.89 -4.50
C ASP A 465 -12.53 -18.46 -5.04
N SER A 466 -11.39 -17.94 -5.48
CA SER A 466 -11.26 -16.61 -6.10
C SER A 466 -11.53 -16.62 -7.60
N SER A 467 -11.84 -17.77 -8.22
CA SER A 467 -12.05 -17.85 -9.67
C SER A 467 -13.47 -17.47 -10.10
N LYS A 468 -14.43 -17.43 -9.16
CA LYS A 468 -15.85 -17.20 -9.44
C LYS A 468 -16.43 -16.17 -8.50
N HIS A 469 -17.11 -15.18 -9.09
CA HIS A 469 -17.76 -14.11 -8.35
C HIS A 469 -19.21 -13.93 -8.78
N VAL A 470 -20.00 -13.31 -7.90
CA VAL A 470 -21.39 -12.96 -8.15
C VAL A 470 -21.64 -11.51 -7.74
N ILE A 471 -22.44 -10.82 -8.54
CA ILE A 471 -22.94 -9.47 -8.28
C ILE A 471 -24.18 -9.59 -7.40
N LEU A 472 -24.08 -9.08 -6.18
CA LEU A 472 -25.14 -9.11 -5.18
C LEU A 472 -26.06 -7.89 -5.25
N GLY A 473 -25.61 -6.81 -5.88
CA GLY A 473 -26.41 -5.61 -6.10
C GLY A 473 -25.57 -4.40 -6.51
N THR A 474 -26.24 -3.30 -6.80
CA THR A 474 -25.60 -2.02 -7.11
C THR A 474 -26.15 -0.91 -6.23
N GLN A 475 -25.37 0.16 -6.06
CA GLN A 475 -25.80 1.37 -5.37
C GLN A 475 -25.24 2.59 -6.09
N GLN A 476 -25.99 3.68 -6.07
CA GLN A 476 -25.62 4.93 -6.73
C GLN A 476 -25.57 6.07 -5.73
N PHE A 477 -24.66 7.00 -5.96
CA PHE A 477 -24.47 8.21 -5.17
C PHE A 477 -24.13 9.38 -6.08
N LYS A 478 -24.49 10.60 -5.68
CA LYS A 478 -23.82 11.77 -6.24
C LYS A 478 -22.43 11.90 -5.58
N PRO A 479 -21.36 12.18 -6.35
CA PRO A 479 -20.01 12.26 -5.77
C PRO A 479 -19.88 13.25 -4.61
N GLN A 480 -20.51 14.43 -4.72
CA GLN A 480 -20.49 15.44 -3.65
C GLN A 480 -21.21 14.99 -2.37
N GLU A 481 -22.36 14.33 -2.51
CA GLU A 481 -23.10 13.78 -1.36
C GLU A 481 -22.30 12.65 -0.69
N PHE A 482 -21.63 11.82 -1.49
CA PHE A 482 -20.80 10.73 -0.98
C PHE A 482 -19.53 11.24 -0.30
N ALA A 483 -18.85 12.25 -0.86
CA ALA A 483 -17.69 12.89 -0.24
C ALA A 483 -18.00 13.38 1.19
N ASN A 484 -19.16 14.01 1.38
CA ASN A 484 -19.63 14.42 2.71
C ASN A 484 -19.89 13.22 3.64
N GLN A 485 -20.49 12.13 3.14
CA GLN A 485 -20.73 10.91 3.92
C GLN A 485 -19.43 10.26 4.41
N ILE A 486 -18.37 10.32 3.62
CA ILE A 486 -17.05 9.73 3.94
C ILE A 486 -16.10 10.70 4.63
N ASN A 487 -16.58 11.89 5.03
CA ASN A 487 -15.81 12.97 5.64
C ASN A 487 -14.59 13.39 4.79
N LEU A 488 -14.75 13.47 3.47
CA LEU A 488 -13.72 13.93 2.53
C LEU A 488 -13.98 15.40 2.20
N SER A 489 -13.03 16.27 2.57
CA SER A 489 -13.06 17.69 2.24
C SER A 489 -12.19 17.97 1.01
N MET A 490 -12.80 18.50 -0.06
CA MET A 490 -12.05 18.90 -1.24
C MET A 490 -11.12 20.08 -0.98
N ASP A 491 -11.45 20.98 -0.06
CA ASP A 491 -10.54 22.06 0.33
C ASP A 491 -9.24 21.51 0.94
N ASN A 492 -9.35 20.46 1.77
CA ASN A 492 -8.16 19.77 2.30
C ASN A 492 -7.39 19.04 1.20
N ALA A 493 -8.08 18.30 0.33
CA ALA A 493 -7.47 17.60 -0.80
C ALA A 493 -6.66 18.56 -1.71
N TRP A 494 -7.25 19.71 -2.08
CA TRP A 494 -6.57 20.75 -2.84
C TRP A 494 -5.43 21.40 -2.05
N GLY A 495 -5.60 21.60 -0.74
CA GLY A 495 -4.54 22.14 0.13
C GLY A 495 -3.31 21.24 0.20
N ILE A 496 -3.50 19.92 0.30
CA ILE A 496 -2.42 18.92 0.27
C ILE A 496 -1.70 18.96 -1.08
N LEU A 497 -2.44 18.87 -2.18
CA LEU A 497 -1.86 18.90 -3.53
C LEU A 497 -1.07 20.19 -3.74
N ARG A 498 -1.64 21.33 -3.34
CA ARG A 498 -1.02 22.64 -3.50
C ARG A 498 0.28 22.76 -2.70
N CYS A 499 0.31 22.26 -1.47
CA CYS A 499 1.53 22.25 -0.67
C CYS A 499 2.66 21.51 -1.37
N ILE A 500 2.37 20.32 -1.92
CA ILE A 500 3.37 19.50 -2.63
C ILE A 500 3.86 20.22 -3.89
N ILE A 501 2.94 20.80 -4.67
CA ILE A 501 3.30 21.59 -5.87
C ILE A 501 4.21 22.76 -5.50
N ASP A 502 3.87 23.52 -4.45
CA ASP A 502 4.65 24.69 -4.03
C ASP A 502 6.07 24.31 -3.55
N ILE A 503 6.23 23.14 -2.93
CA ILE A 503 7.55 22.62 -2.53
C ILE A 503 8.34 22.26 -3.79
N CYS A 504 7.75 21.49 -4.71
CA CYS A 504 8.41 21.04 -5.94
C CYS A 504 8.78 22.21 -6.86
N MET A 505 7.91 23.22 -7.00
CA MET A 505 8.16 24.40 -7.83
C MET A 505 9.36 25.24 -7.35
N LYS A 506 9.71 25.17 -6.06
CA LYS A 506 10.89 25.85 -5.50
C LYS A 506 12.20 25.10 -5.72
N GLN A 507 12.13 23.81 -6.07
CA GLN A 507 13.31 23.02 -6.31
C GLN A 507 13.89 23.28 -7.71
N LYS A 508 15.11 22.77 -7.93
CA LYS A 508 15.77 22.86 -9.24
C LYS A 508 15.06 21.97 -10.26
N ASP A 509 15.44 22.09 -11.52
CA ASP A 509 14.99 21.11 -12.51
C ASP A 509 15.69 19.77 -12.23
N GLY A 510 14.96 18.67 -12.41
CA GLY A 510 15.40 17.32 -12.04
C GLY A 510 14.22 16.41 -11.70
N LYS A 511 14.55 15.17 -11.30
CA LYS A 511 13.58 14.16 -10.87
C LYS A 511 13.42 14.14 -9.35
N TYR A 512 12.18 14.00 -8.91
CA TYR A 512 11.82 13.89 -7.50
C TYR A 512 10.94 12.66 -7.28
N LEU A 513 10.92 12.17 -6.04
CA LEU A 513 10.04 11.09 -5.64
C LEU A 513 9.30 11.44 -4.36
N ILE A 514 7.97 11.44 -4.42
CA ILE A 514 7.14 11.51 -3.22
C ILE A 514 6.71 10.10 -2.85
N MET A 515 6.97 9.69 -1.60
CA MET A 515 6.61 8.35 -1.12
C MET A 515 5.98 8.38 0.27
N LYS A 516 5.03 7.48 0.50
CA LYS A 516 4.45 7.23 1.82
C LYS A 516 5.33 6.24 2.57
N ASP A 517 5.82 6.60 3.77
CA ASP A 517 6.56 5.68 4.64
C ASP A 517 5.73 4.43 5.00
N PRO A 518 6.16 3.20 4.74
CA PRO A 518 5.36 1.99 4.95
C PRO A 518 4.86 1.80 6.39
N ASN A 519 5.61 2.29 7.38
CA ASN A 519 5.38 1.99 8.79
C ASN A 519 5.02 3.24 9.63
N LYS A 520 5.23 4.45 9.10
CA LYS A 520 4.90 5.71 9.79
C LYS A 520 3.84 6.51 9.01
N PRO A 521 2.94 7.24 9.70
CA PRO A 521 1.92 8.07 9.06
C PRO A 521 2.52 9.40 8.56
N MET A 522 3.42 9.32 7.58
CA MET A 522 4.07 10.46 6.96
C MET A 522 4.40 10.19 5.48
N VAL A 523 4.56 11.26 4.73
CA VAL A 523 5.03 11.26 3.34
C VAL A 523 6.37 11.99 3.29
N ARG A 524 7.30 11.48 2.50
CA ARG A 524 8.62 12.10 2.26
C ARG A 524 8.79 12.44 0.80
N LEU A 525 9.39 13.60 0.54
CA LEU A 525 9.82 14.02 -0.79
C LEU A 525 11.34 13.89 -0.88
N TYR A 526 11.82 13.18 -1.89
CA TYR A 526 13.23 12.97 -2.18
C TYR A 526 13.63 13.66 -3.48
N ASP A 527 14.84 14.21 -3.49
CA ASP A 527 15.62 14.51 -4.69
C ASP A 527 16.34 13.21 -5.09
N ILE A 528 16.17 12.80 -6.35
CA ILE A 528 16.72 11.53 -6.86
C ILE A 528 17.54 11.79 -8.12
N PRO A 529 18.61 11.03 -8.37
CA PRO A 529 19.34 11.12 -9.63
C PRO A 529 18.42 10.89 -10.83
N ASP A 530 18.67 11.62 -11.93
CA ASP A 530 17.81 11.56 -13.13
C ASP A 530 17.71 10.15 -13.72
N ASN A 531 18.75 9.32 -13.55
CA ASN A 531 18.80 7.96 -14.08
C ASN A 531 18.18 6.90 -13.15
N THR A 532 17.60 7.27 -12.00
CA THR A 532 17.16 6.32 -10.96
C THR A 532 16.13 5.29 -11.46
N PHE A 533 15.32 5.67 -12.46
CA PHE A 533 14.29 4.81 -13.06
C PHE A 533 14.45 4.65 -14.56
N ASP A 534 15.56 5.14 -15.13
CA ASP A 534 15.89 4.85 -16.51
C ASP A 534 16.35 3.38 -16.55
N SER A 535 15.72 2.57 -17.39
CA SER A 535 16.11 1.18 -17.58
C SER A 535 17.50 1.14 -18.24
N ASP A 536 18.57 1.16 -17.44
CA ASP A 536 19.91 0.87 -17.91
C ASP A 536 19.92 -0.58 -18.43
N GLY A 537 20.11 -0.71 -19.73
CA GLY A 537 20.25 -1.98 -20.44
C GLY A 537 21.58 -2.67 -20.16
N GLU A 538 21.93 -2.87 -18.89
CA GLU A 538 23.02 -3.75 -18.47
C GLU A 538 22.48 -4.77 -17.46
N GLY A 539 22.52 -6.04 -17.87
CA GLY A 539 21.95 -7.14 -17.11
C GLY A 539 22.70 -7.41 -15.81
N GLU A 540 21.96 -7.32 -14.70
CA GLU A 540 22.19 -8.19 -13.55
C GLU A 540 21.16 -9.34 -13.63
N GLU A 541 21.60 -10.47 -14.21
CA GLU A 541 20.95 -11.76 -13.98
C GLU A 541 21.15 -12.12 -12.50
N GLY A 542 20.12 -11.91 -11.67
CA GLY A 542 20.20 -12.29 -10.27
C GLY A 542 19.05 -11.81 -9.38
N ASP A 543 17.79 -12.10 -9.73
CA ASP A 543 16.75 -12.45 -8.75
C ASP A 543 15.52 -13.01 -9.48
N ASP A 544 15.11 -14.24 -9.16
CA ASP A 544 13.88 -14.90 -9.64
C ASP A 544 12.63 -14.35 -8.92
N GLY A 545 12.58 -13.04 -8.68
CA GLY A 545 11.33 -12.35 -8.42
C GLY A 545 10.61 -12.20 -9.75
N GLU A 546 9.61 -13.05 -10.04
CA GLU A 546 8.79 -12.95 -11.24
C GLU A 546 8.43 -11.48 -11.49
N ALA A 547 9.10 -10.87 -12.46
CA ALA A 547 8.70 -9.58 -13.01
C ALA A 547 7.22 -9.72 -13.36
N PHE A 548 6.42 -8.74 -12.95
CA PHE A 548 4.98 -8.74 -13.21
C PHE A 548 4.75 -8.93 -14.71
N GLN A 549 4.48 -10.17 -15.11
CA GLN A 549 3.88 -10.46 -16.40
C GLN A 549 2.39 -10.23 -16.17
N PRO A 550 1.81 -9.19 -16.78
CA PRO A 550 0.39 -9.05 -16.69
C PRO A 550 -0.25 -10.30 -17.30
N MET A 551 -1.05 -11.01 -16.51
CA MET A 551 -1.87 -12.13 -16.98
C MET A 551 -2.93 -11.71 -18.04
N TYR A 552 -2.98 -10.43 -18.39
CA TYR A 552 -3.96 -9.77 -19.25
C TYR A 552 -3.26 -8.74 -20.14
N GLY A 553 -3.68 -8.56 -21.39
CA GLY A 553 -3.03 -7.64 -22.32
C GLY A 553 -3.10 -6.18 -21.87
N TYR A 554 -2.09 -5.72 -21.14
CA TYR A 554 -1.78 -4.30 -21.02
C TYR A 554 -0.85 -3.94 -22.18
N SER A 555 -1.32 -3.15 -23.13
CA SER A 555 -0.46 -2.54 -24.13
C SER A 555 0.29 -1.37 -23.49
N ALA A 556 1.50 -1.64 -22.97
CA ALA A 556 2.49 -0.59 -22.81
C ALA A 556 3.10 -0.34 -24.19
N ALA A 557 2.82 0.82 -24.79
CA ALA A 557 3.43 1.21 -26.05
C ALA A 557 4.93 1.48 -25.82
N ALA A 558 5.77 0.45 -25.98
CA ALA A 558 7.22 0.60 -25.97
C ALA A 558 7.66 1.44 -27.18
N SER A 559 7.95 2.73 -26.96
CA SER A 559 8.53 3.58 -28.00
C SER A 559 10.05 3.43 -28.01
N THR A 560 10.57 2.55 -28.87
CA THR A 560 12.00 2.43 -29.12
C THR A 560 12.46 3.61 -29.98
N SER A 561 13.09 4.61 -29.37
CA SER A 561 13.73 5.72 -30.10
C SER A 561 15.02 5.22 -30.75
N ALA A 562 14.95 4.84 -32.03
CA ALA A 562 16.14 4.56 -32.83
C ALA A 562 16.88 5.88 -33.14
N ASN A 563 18.07 6.02 -32.57
CA ASN A 563 19.05 7.06 -32.91
C ASN A 563 19.43 6.96 -34.40
N VAL A 564 19.05 7.95 -35.20
CA VAL A 564 19.59 8.13 -36.56
C VAL A 564 20.91 8.88 -36.45
N THR A 565 22.01 8.13 -36.33
CA THR A 565 23.36 8.66 -36.57
C THR A 565 23.56 8.91 -38.06
N ALA A 566 23.92 10.15 -38.39
CA ALA A 566 24.28 10.59 -39.72
C ALA A 566 25.49 9.81 -40.26
N ALA A 567 25.31 9.13 -41.40
CA ALA A 567 26.40 8.63 -42.22
C ALA A 567 26.35 9.34 -43.58
N GLN A 568 27.35 10.20 -43.81
CA GLN A 568 27.68 10.73 -45.12
C GLN A 568 28.20 9.60 -46.01
N SER A 569 27.65 9.45 -47.21
CA SER A 569 28.36 8.83 -48.33
C SER A 569 28.03 9.54 -49.64
N ASN A 570 29.08 10.19 -50.14
CA ASN A 570 29.21 10.83 -51.45
C ASN A 570 29.16 9.81 -52.61
N THR A 571 28.93 10.34 -53.82
CA THR A 571 29.14 9.75 -55.17
C THR A 571 28.17 8.64 -55.61
N SER A 572 27.68 8.56 -56.85
CA SER A 572 27.95 9.26 -58.11
C SER A 572 26.81 8.96 -59.09
N ALA A 573 26.47 9.94 -59.92
CA ALA A 573 25.53 9.82 -61.02
C ALA A 573 26.07 8.90 -62.14
N THR A 574 25.21 8.04 -62.70
CA THR A 574 25.36 7.56 -64.08
C THR A 574 23.99 7.18 -64.63
N VAL A 575 23.53 7.93 -65.62
CA VAL A 575 22.41 7.59 -66.51
C VAL A 575 22.94 6.65 -67.59
N PRO A 576 22.14 5.68 -68.05
CA PRO A 576 21.92 5.67 -69.49
C PRO A 576 20.44 5.49 -69.88
N ASP A 577 20.17 6.22 -70.96
CA ASP A 577 19.04 6.24 -71.86
C ASP A 577 18.84 4.90 -72.58
N GLN A 578 17.58 4.50 -72.83
CA GLN A 578 17.07 4.05 -74.14
C GLN A 578 15.67 3.42 -74.06
N SER A 579 14.70 4.18 -74.58
CA SER A 579 13.72 3.84 -75.64
C SER A 579 12.95 2.49 -75.68
N GLU A 580 11.64 2.67 -75.93
CA GLU A 580 10.79 1.90 -76.86
C GLU A 580 10.20 0.53 -76.43
N LYS A 581 8.89 0.50 -76.12
CA LYS A 581 7.84 0.09 -77.09
C LYS A 581 6.45 0.01 -76.45
N ALA A 582 5.48 0.51 -77.20
CA ALA A 582 4.05 0.37 -76.99
C ALA A 582 3.55 -1.06 -77.28
N SER A 583 2.46 -1.45 -76.61
CA SER A 583 1.23 -2.09 -77.16
C SER A 583 0.67 -3.17 -76.23
N ALA A 584 -0.46 -2.86 -75.59
CA ALA A 584 -1.68 -3.67 -75.44
C ALA A 584 -2.48 -3.18 -74.22
#